data_AF-A0A6A5ZCI1-F1
#
_entry.id   AF-A0A6A5ZCI1-F1
#
_cell.length_a   1.000
_cell.length_b   1.000
_cell.length_c   1.000
_cell.angle_alpha   90.00
_cell.angle_beta   90.00
_cell.angle_gamma   90.00
#
_symmetry.space_group_name_H-M   'P 1'
#
loop_
_entity.id
_entity.type
_entity.pdbx_description
1 polymer ?
#
loop_
_entity_poly.entity_id
_entity_poly.type
_entity_poly.pdbx_seq_one_letter_code
_entity_poly.pdbx_strand_id
1 'polypeptide(L)'
;YQNAVQCYLYLADVWIKKRGAGSENFEYTWEPTFRRSRWFTQGWTLQELLAPPTVKFFSQEGNQLGDKKSLERQIHEITGIPIRAFQGAPLHEFSKRERLSWSETRHTTRKEDRAYSLLGIFGILHPLSQL
;
A
#
# COMPACT_ATOMS: atom_id res chain seq x y z
N TYR A 1 -14.17 -0.10 -0.70
CA TYR A 1 -12.98 -0.85 -1.16
C TYR A 1 -13.09 -2.36 -1.08
N GLN A 2 -13.68 -2.95 -0.03
CA GLN A 2 -13.79 -4.42 0.11
C GLN A 2 -14.45 -5.16 -1.08
N ASN A 3 -15.36 -4.51 -1.81
CA ASN A 3 -16.02 -5.10 -2.98
C ASN A 3 -15.37 -4.72 -4.31
N ALA A 4 -14.23 -4.03 -4.30
CA ALA A 4 -13.54 -3.64 -5.52
C ALA A 4 -12.77 -4.83 -6.08
N VAL A 5 -13.03 -5.19 -7.34
CA VAL A 5 -12.26 -6.23 -8.06
C VAL A 5 -10.84 -5.73 -8.38
N GLN A 6 -10.68 -4.42 -8.53
CA GLN A 6 -9.41 -3.79 -8.85
C GLN A 6 -9.33 -2.37 -8.30
N CYS A 7 -8.16 -1.99 -7.79
CA CYS A 7 -7.82 -0.63 -7.41
C CYS A 7 -6.63 -0.12 -8.22
N TYR A 8 -6.66 1.17 -8.53
CA TYR A 8 -5.59 1.88 -9.22
C TYR A 8 -5.05 2.94 -8.26
N LEU A 9 -3.73 2.91 -8.03
CA LEU A 9 -3.05 3.84 -7.14
C LEU A 9 -2.10 4.70 -7.96
N TYR A 10 -2.41 5.99 -8.01
CA TYR A 10 -1.55 7.00 -8.61
C TYR A 10 -0.65 7.60 -7.53
N LEU A 11 0.66 7.44 -7.69
CA LEU A 11 1.67 7.91 -6.75
C LEU A 11 2.31 9.20 -7.27
N ALA A 12 1.73 10.33 -6.88
CA ALA A 12 2.16 11.66 -7.32
C ALA A 12 3.60 12.03 -6.91
N ASP A 13 4.21 11.30 -5.99
CA ASP A 13 5.58 11.49 -5.49
C ASP A 13 6.57 10.41 -5.97
N VAL A 14 6.20 9.62 -6.98
CA VAL A 14 7.04 8.59 -7.58
C VAL A 14 7.30 8.94 -9.04
N TRP A 15 8.56 9.14 -9.40
CA TRP A 15 8.96 9.49 -10.76
C TRP A 15 9.94 8.46 -11.32
N ILE A 16 9.97 8.32 -12.64
CA ILE A 16 10.91 7.41 -13.31
C ILE A 16 12.21 8.17 -13.60
N LYS A 17 13.30 7.84 -12.88
CA LYS A 17 14.61 8.44 -13.14
C LYS A 17 15.31 7.77 -14.32
N LYS A 18 15.87 8.59 -15.21
CA LYS A 18 16.87 8.17 -16.20
C LYS A 18 18.25 8.14 -15.53
N ARG A 19 18.92 6.98 -15.44
CA ARG A 19 20.34 6.95 -15.04
C ARG A 19 21.18 7.69 -16.10
N GLY A 20 22.03 8.63 -15.64
CA GLY A 20 22.91 9.44 -16.50
C GLY A 20 24.04 8.63 -17.14
N ALA A 21 24.52 9.15 -18.28
CA ALA A 21 25.40 8.50 -19.25
C ALA A 21 26.69 7.90 -18.67
N GLY A 22 26.91 6.62 -18.95
CA GLY A 22 28.10 5.86 -18.55
C GLY A 22 27.95 4.35 -18.77
N SER A 23 26.72 3.87 -18.86
CA SER A 23 26.39 2.50 -19.31
C SER A 23 25.38 2.62 -20.44
N GLU A 24 25.62 1.93 -21.56
CA GLU A 24 24.71 1.86 -22.72
C GLU A 24 23.35 1.23 -22.39
N ASN A 25 23.15 0.76 -21.16
CA ASN A 25 21.86 0.38 -20.62
C ASN A 25 21.23 1.56 -19.85
N PHE A 26 20.24 2.21 -20.49
CA PHE A 26 19.32 3.12 -19.81
C PHE A 26 18.43 2.32 -18.85
N GLU A 27 18.91 2.07 -17.63
CA GLU A 27 18.06 1.49 -16.60
C GLU A 27 17.20 2.60 -15.99
N TYR A 28 15.93 2.63 -16.39
CA TYR A 28 14.90 3.46 -15.79
C TYR A 28 14.52 2.88 -14.44
N THR A 29 14.81 3.57 -13.32
CA THR A 29 14.52 3.03 -11.97
C THR A 29 13.58 3.97 -11.21
N TRP A 30 12.37 3.50 -10.91
CA TRP A 30 11.38 4.16 -10.05
C TRP A 30 11.45 3.68 -8.59
N GLU A 31 12.11 2.56 -8.34
CA GLU A 31 12.10 1.87 -7.05
C GLU A 31 12.56 2.76 -5.87
N PRO A 32 13.62 3.57 -5.98
CA PRO A 32 14.05 4.41 -4.86
C PRO A 32 13.02 5.44 -4.42
N THR A 33 12.22 5.99 -5.36
CA THR A 33 11.18 6.97 -5.07
C THR A 33 9.90 6.31 -4.60
N PHE A 34 9.58 5.13 -5.14
CA PHE A 34 8.47 4.30 -4.65
C PHE A 34 8.64 3.93 -3.18
N ARG A 35 9.83 3.46 -2.79
CA ARG A 35 10.15 3.14 -1.38
C ARG A 35 10.00 4.32 -0.42
N ARG A 36 10.05 5.56 -0.92
CA ARG A 36 9.91 6.80 -0.14
C ARG A 36 8.55 7.46 -0.30
N SER A 37 7.63 6.86 -1.05
CA SER A 37 6.32 7.44 -1.30
C SER A 37 5.56 7.62 0.01
N ARG A 38 4.94 8.79 0.18
CA ARG A 38 4.14 9.14 1.36
C ARG A 38 2.94 8.22 1.51
N TRP A 39 2.49 7.59 0.43
CA TRP A 39 1.39 6.61 0.45
C TRP A 39 1.63 5.49 1.47
N PHE A 40 2.88 5.03 1.64
CA PHE A 40 3.22 4.01 2.63
C PHE A 40 3.13 4.49 4.09
N THR A 41 3.17 5.79 4.30
CA THR A 41 3.11 6.42 5.63
C THR A 41 1.73 6.97 5.99
N GLN A 42 0.75 6.90 5.09
CA GLN A 42 -0.61 7.38 5.35
C GLN A 42 -1.46 6.28 6.01
N GLY A 43 -2.18 6.62 7.09
CA GLY A 43 -3.00 5.63 7.84
C GLY A 43 -4.10 4.96 7.01
N TRP A 44 -4.75 5.72 6.14
CA TRP A 44 -5.91 5.27 5.36
C TRP A 44 -5.58 4.28 4.23
N THR A 45 -4.31 4.15 3.84
CA THR A 45 -3.90 3.34 2.68
C THR A 45 -3.83 1.84 2.96
N LEU A 46 -3.86 1.44 4.22
CA LEU A 46 -3.75 0.04 4.61
C LEU A 46 -4.96 -0.79 4.17
N GLN A 47 -6.17 -0.23 4.26
CA GLN A 47 -7.37 -0.91 3.78
C GLN A 47 -7.36 -1.02 2.25
N GLU A 48 -6.87 0.01 1.55
CA GLU A 48 -6.73 0.01 0.10
C GLU A 48 -5.69 -1.01 -0.40
N LEU A 49 -4.71 -1.35 0.44
CA LEU A 49 -3.71 -2.37 0.14
C LEU A 49 -4.22 -3.80 0.40
N LEU A 50 -4.93 -4.00 1.51
CA LEU A 50 -5.32 -5.34 1.97
C LEU A 50 -6.67 -5.82 1.39
N ALA A 51 -7.62 -4.92 1.17
CA ALA A 51 -8.99 -5.30 0.83
C ALA A 51 -9.20 -5.76 -0.63
N PRO A 52 -8.71 -5.06 -1.67
CA PRO A 52 -8.91 -5.50 -3.06
C PRO A 52 -7.95 -6.63 -3.45
N PRO A 53 -8.36 -7.57 -4.33
CA PRO A 53 -7.50 -8.64 -4.80
C PRO A 53 -6.38 -8.10 -5.70
N THR A 54 -6.67 -7.09 -6.52
CA THR A 54 -5.71 -6.47 -7.44
C THR A 54 -5.53 -4.99 -7.13
N VAL A 55 -4.29 -4.54 -7.00
CA VAL A 55 -3.92 -3.12 -6.90
C VAL A 55 -2.84 -2.83 -7.93
N LYS A 56 -3.05 -1.88 -8.83
CA LYS A 56 -2.06 -1.45 -9.83
C LYS A 56 -1.47 -0.10 -9.43
N PHE A 57 -0.15 0.02 -9.48
CA PHE A 57 0.58 1.22 -9.09
C PHE A 57 1.05 1.99 -10.31
N PHE A 58 0.86 3.31 -10.30
CA PHE A 58 1.23 4.22 -11.37
C PHE A 58 2.12 5.34 -10.83
N SER A 59 3.13 5.72 -11.62
CA SER A 59 4.00 6.85 -11.33
C SER A 59 3.29 8.19 -11.56
N GLN A 60 3.94 9.28 -11.17
CA GLN A 60 3.48 10.64 -11.44
C GLN A 60 3.27 10.90 -12.94
N GLU A 61 4.09 10.29 -13.79
CA GLU A 61 3.98 10.38 -15.25
C GLU A 61 2.91 9.44 -15.85
N GLY A 62 2.17 8.71 -15.00
CA GLY A 62 1.13 7.77 -15.44
C GLY A 62 1.65 6.42 -15.94
N ASN A 63 2.92 6.11 -15.73
CA ASN A 63 3.50 4.83 -16.12
C ASN A 63 3.17 3.75 -15.09
N GLN A 64 2.74 2.58 -15.55
CA GLN A 64 2.50 1.44 -14.65
C GLN A 64 3.83 0.93 -14.08
N LEU A 65 3.95 0.92 -12.75
CA LEU A 65 5.12 0.44 -12.02
C LEU A 65 5.07 -1.07 -11.76
N GLY A 66 3.85 -1.59 -11.60
CA GLY A 66 3.57 -2.98 -11.27
C GLY A 66 2.21 -3.12 -10.59
N ASP A 67 1.94 -4.31 -10.08
CA ASP A 67 0.77 -4.59 -9.26
C ASP A 67 1.17 -5.12 -7.87
N LYS A 68 0.17 -5.30 -6.99
CA LYS A 68 0.36 -5.80 -5.63
C LYS A 68 1.16 -7.10 -5.59
N LYS A 69 0.97 -7.99 -6.56
CA LYS A 69 1.64 -9.29 -6.63
C LYS A 69 3.07 -9.12 -7.13
N SER A 70 3.28 -8.36 -8.20
CA SER A 70 4.63 -8.14 -8.74
C SER A 70 5.52 -7.34 -7.79
N LEU A 71 4.93 -6.54 -6.89
CA LEU A 71 5.62 -5.67 -5.95
C LEU A 71 5.52 -6.13 -4.48
N GLU A 72 5.02 -7.35 -4.21
CA GLU A 72 4.73 -7.81 -2.84
C GLU A 72 5.96 -7.80 -1.93
N ARG A 73 7.14 -8.12 -2.49
CA ARG A 73 8.42 -8.09 -1.76
C ARG A 73 8.81 -6.66 -1.36
N GLN A 74 8.76 -5.72 -2.31
CA GLN A 74 9.07 -4.31 -2.04
C GLN A 74 8.09 -3.74 -1.01
N ILE A 75 6.79 -4.02 -1.15
CA ILE A 75 5.76 -3.56 -0.23
C ILE A 75 5.97 -4.17 1.17
N HIS A 76 6.31 -5.45 1.26
CA HIS A 76 6.65 -6.12 2.53
C HIS A 76 7.84 -5.42 3.21
N GLU A 77 8.93 -5.18 2.48
CA GLU A 77 10.12 -4.52 3.01
C GLU A 77 9.85 -3.09 3.51
N ILE A 78 8.94 -2.36 2.85
CA ILE A 78 8.57 -0.99 3.26
C ILE A 78 7.64 -0.99 4.48
N THR A 79 6.67 -1.91 4.52
CA THR A 79 5.55 -1.84 5.48
C THR A 79 5.68 -2.80 6.66
N GLY A 80 6.54 -3.82 6.57
CA GLY A 80 6.63 -4.92 7.52
C GLY A 80 5.44 -5.89 7.49
N ILE A 81 4.45 -5.67 6.62
CA ILE A 81 3.26 -6.54 6.51
C ILE A 81 3.66 -7.84 5.80
N PRO A 82 3.33 -9.02 6.34
CA PRO A 82 3.68 -10.29 5.71
C PRO A 82 3.09 -10.44 4.31
N ILE A 83 3.85 -11.00 3.38
CA ILE A 83 3.41 -11.23 1.99
C ILE A 83 2.08 -12.00 1.91
N ARG A 84 1.90 -13.00 2.77
CA ARG A 84 0.64 -13.78 2.86
C ARG A 84 -0.61 -12.91 3.09
N ALA A 85 -0.48 -11.76 3.76
CA ALA A 85 -1.58 -10.83 3.96
C ALA A 85 -2.00 -10.16 2.63
N PHE A 86 -1.05 -9.87 1.74
CA PHE A 86 -1.33 -9.34 0.40
C PHE A 86 -1.93 -10.39 -0.53
N GLN A 87 -1.61 -11.66 -0.30
CA GLN A 87 -2.10 -12.82 -1.05
C GLN A 87 -3.49 -13.31 -0.57
N GLY A 88 -4.11 -12.62 0.39
CA GLY A 88 -5.48 -12.89 0.83
C GLY A 88 -5.62 -13.83 2.02
N ALA A 89 -4.54 -14.10 2.78
CA ALA A 89 -4.65 -14.83 4.03
C ALA A 89 -5.66 -14.13 4.97
N PRO A 90 -6.59 -14.86 5.60
CA PRO A 90 -7.55 -14.29 6.53
C PRO A 90 -6.89 -13.50 7.67
N LEU A 91 -7.41 -12.31 7.98
CA LEU A 91 -6.83 -11.43 9.02
C LEU A 91 -6.77 -12.07 10.42
N HIS A 92 -7.61 -13.06 10.70
CA HIS A 92 -7.62 -13.76 11.99
C HIS A 92 -6.43 -14.71 12.18
N GLU A 93 -5.71 -15.07 11.11
CA GLU A 93 -4.46 -15.85 11.18
C GLU A 93 -3.27 -15.03 11.68
N PHE A 94 -3.43 -13.71 11.77
CA PHE A 94 -2.42 -12.78 12.28
C PHE A 94 -2.78 -12.34 13.69
N SER A 95 -1.78 -12.34 14.57
CA SER A 95 -1.99 -11.94 15.96
C SER A 95 -2.46 -10.48 16.05
N LYS A 96 -3.21 -10.14 17.11
CA LYS A 96 -3.64 -8.74 17.31
C LYS A 96 -2.46 -7.78 17.36
N ARG A 97 -1.33 -8.21 17.94
CA ARG A 97 -0.10 -7.42 18.03
C ARG A 97 0.54 -7.20 16.66
N GLU A 98 0.63 -8.23 15.84
CA GLU A 98 1.14 -8.14 14.47
C GLU A 98 0.28 -7.23 13.61
N ARG A 99 -1.05 -7.37 13.71
CA ARG A 99 -1.98 -6.48 13.04
C ARG A 99 -1.86 -5.03 13.52
N LEU A 100 -1.67 -4.81 14.81
CA LEU A 100 -1.42 -3.49 15.37
C LEU A 100 -0.12 -2.89 14.83
N SER A 101 0.93 -3.69 14.70
CA SER A 101 2.24 -3.22 14.22
C SER A 101 2.20 -2.73 12.78
N TRP A 102 1.26 -3.21 11.96
CA TRP A 102 1.04 -2.68 10.61
C TRP A 102 0.68 -1.20 10.63
N SER A 103 0.07 -0.69 11.70
CA SER A 103 -0.31 0.73 11.80
C SER A 103 0.78 1.64 12.41
N GLU A 104 1.86 1.08 12.96
CA GLU A 104 2.84 1.84 13.78
C GLU A 104 3.59 2.91 12.99
N THR A 105 3.97 2.61 11.74
CA THR A 105 4.70 3.55 10.88
C THR A 105 3.78 4.53 10.14
N ARG A 106 2.46 4.41 10.31
CA ARG A 106 1.47 5.18 9.57
C ARG A 106 0.91 6.34 10.40
N HIS A 107 0.82 7.49 9.74
CA HIS A 107 0.42 8.75 10.31
C HIS A 107 -0.99 9.09 9.84
N THR A 108 -1.80 9.59 10.77
CA THR A 108 -3.14 10.10 10.52
C THR A 108 -3.22 11.50 11.07
N THR A 109 -3.81 12.42 10.30
CA THR A 109 -3.97 13.82 10.72
C THR A 109 -5.09 13.98 11.75
N ARG A 110 -6.12 13.14 11.67
CA ARG A 110 -7.26 13.15 12.61
C ARG A 110 -7.25 11.88 13.46
N LYS A 111 -7.63 12.00 14.73
CA LYS A 111 -7.67 10.85 15.66
C LYS A 111 -8.67 9.79 15.19
N GLU A 112 -9.76 10.24 14.59
CA GLU A 112 -10.81 9.42 14.00
C GLU A 112 -10.27 8.55 12.86
N ASP A 113 -9.41 9.11 12.01
CA ASP A 113 -8.78 8.37 10.90
C ASP A 113 -7.91 7.23 11.42
N ARG A 114 -7.26 7.41 12.58
CA ARG A 114 -6.50 6.33 13.25
C ARG A 114 -7.43 5.20 13.68
N ALA A 115 -8.56 5.55 14.31
CA ALA A 115 -9.56 4.57 14.73
C ALA A 115 -10.15 3.82 13.54
N TYR A 116 -10.53 4.51 12.45
CA TYR A 116 -11.04 3.88 11.23
C TYR A 116 -10.02 2.97 10.55
N SER A 117 -8.75 3.40 10.50
CA SER A 117 -7.66 2.57 9.96
C SER A 117 -7.51 1.28 10.76
N LEU A 118 -7.55 1.35 12.10
CA LEU A 118 -7.46 0.19 12.99
C LEU A 118 -8.68 -0.73 12.90
N LEU A 119 -9.89 -0.18 12.81
CA LEU A 119 -11.14 -0.92 12.68
C LEU A 119 -11.11 -1.88 11.48
N GLY A 120 -10.64 -1.42 10.32
CA GLY A 120 -10.49 -2.27 9.13
C GLY A 120 -9.46 -3.39 9.30
N ILE A 121 -8.35 -3.14 9.99
CA ILE A 121 -7.31 -4.15 10.28
C ILE A 121 -7.83 -5.24 11.22
N PHE A 122 -8.68 -4.87 12.18
CA PHE A 122 -9.28 -5.84 13.10
C PHE A 122 -10.48 -6.58 12.50
N GLY A 123 -10.91 -6.22 11.28
CA GLY A 123 -12.07 -6.81 10.62
C GLY A 123 -13.41 -6.29 11.18
N ILE A 124 -13.37 -5.15 11.90
CA ILE A 124 -14.54 -4.53 12.52
C ILE A 124 -14.92 -3.33 11.66
N LEU A 125 -15.59 -3.55 10.53
CA LEU A 125 -16.20 -2.46 9.77
C LEU A 125 -17.61 -2.21 10.28
N HIS A 126 -17.89 -1.00 10.78
CA HIS A 126 -19.26 -0.51 10.87
C HIS A 126 -19.74 -0.20 9.44
N PRO A 127 -20.95 -0.62 9.05
CA PRO A 127 -21.54 -0.20 7.78
C PRO A 127 -21.89 1.29 7.88
N LEU A 128 -20.95 2.17 7.53
CA LEU A 128 -21.22 3.59 7.38
C LEU A 128 -21.78 3.85 5.98
N SER A 129 -23.05 3.48 5.81
CA SER A 129 -23.92 4.06 4.79
C SER A 129 -25.38 3.91 5.24
N GLN A 130 -25.84 4.83 6.06
CA GLN A 130 -27.15 5.46 5.92
C GLN A 130 -27.04 6.88 6.50
N LEU A 131 -26.77 7.85 5.63
CA LEU A 131 -27.28 9.22 5.62
C LEU A 131 -26.99 9.80 4.24
#